data_AF-A0AAV1J3F3-F1
#
_entry.id   AF-A0AAV1J3F3-F1
#
_cell.length_a   1.000
_cell.length_b   1.000
_cell.length_c   1.000
_cell.angle_alpha   90.00
_cell.angle_beta   90.00
_cell.angle_gamma   90.00
#
_symmetry.space_group_name_H-M   'P 1'
#
loop_
_entity.id
_entity.type
_entity.pdbx_description
1 polymer ?
#
loop_
_entity_poly.entity_id
_entity_poly.type
_entity_poly.pdbx_seq_one_letter_code
_entity_poly.pdbx_strand_id
1 'polypeptide(L)'
;MSEKANIVMSDEQLIQLIEALGRTSQVNTEESFERLAQSFASLSTADNMQRGSFVKCTARFNGVRQYEQVEEFINTISIFKKIENISDTDALDGLGLLLMGQASIWWQGVKTEADTWETALKLIRQTYAPKKQPHEIYTEIFASRQGAKESIDSFLCSKRALFAQLPDKRHNEEEQLDLVFGLLNTKLKRNIQRSDVTTFSELLSKGRHFEIFDKEEDFRKIIPKKVFFFAQNGDTRKMNVGKCWPKKKTAARITK
;
A
#
# COMPACT_ATOMS: atom_id res chain seq x y z
N MET A 1 -23.18 1.96 18.40
CA MET A 1 -22.50 2.78 19.44
C MET A 1 -22.36 4.17 18.86
N SER A 2 -23.05 5.16 19.44
CA SER A 2 -23.09 6.53 18.93
C SER A 2 -21.98 7.33 19.62
N GLU A 3 -21.00 7.79 18.84
CA GLU A 3 -19.87 8.59 19.31
C GLU A 3 -20.34 10.04 19.51
N LYS A 4 -20.38 10.49 20.77
CA LYS A 4 -20.75 11.86 21.12
C LYS A 4 -19.57 12.77 20.80
N ALA A 5 -19.74 13.65 19.81
CA ALA A 5 -18.81 14.72 19.53
C ALA A 5 -18.68 15.62 20.77
N ASN A 6 -17.49 15.65 21.36
CA ASN A 6 -17.18 16.55 22.47
C ASN A 6 -16.82 17.92 21.87
N ILE A 7 -17.78 18.84 21.87
CA ILE A 7 -17.58 20.22 21.39
C ILE A 7 -16.83 20.96 22.51
N VAL A 8 -15.52 21.16 22.32
CA VAL A 8 -14.70 22.00 23.20
C VAL A 8 -14.73 23.43 22.63
N MET A 9 -15.41 24.33 23.34
CA MET A 9 -15.47 25.76 23.02
C MET A 9 -14.11 26.40 23.35
N SER A 10 -13.50 27.13 22.41
CA SER A 10 -12.19 27.74 22.62
C SER A 10 -12.27 28.93 23.57
N ASP A 11 -11.15 29.26 24.24
CA ASP A 11 -11.09 30.36 25.21
C ASP A 11 -11.42 31.71 24.57
N GLU A 12 -11.10 31.90 23.28
CA GLU A 12 -11.50 33.11 22.54
C GLU A 12 -13.01 33.17 22.29
N GLN A 13 -13.66 32.04 22.00
CA GLN A 13 -15.12 31.97 21.87
C GLN A 13 -15.81 32.20 23.22
N LEU A 14 -15.22 31.76 24.32
CA LEU A 14 -15.71 32.04 25.67
C LEU A 14 -15.59 33.53 26.02
N ILE A 15 -14.46 34.17 25.69
CA ILE A 15 -14.25 35.60 25.95
C ILE A 15 -15.24 36.46 25.16
N GLN A 16 -15.46 36.15 23.87
CA GLN A 16 -16.42 36.88 23.04
C GLN A 16 -17.88 36.69 23.51
N LEU A 17 -18.21 35.50 24.03
CA LEU A 17 -19.52 35.19 24.61
C LEU A 17 -19.76 35.98 25.91
N ILE A 18 -18.73 36.13 26.75
CA ILE A 18 -18.81 36.93 27.98
C ILE A 18 -18.96 38.42 27.64
N GLU A 19 -18.24 38.94 26.64
CA GLU A 19 -18.42 40.32 26.18
C GLU A 19 -19.81 40.58 25.59
N ALA A 20 -20.36 39.64 24.82
CA ALA A 20 -21.68 39.76 24.23
C ALA A 20 -22.78 39.78 25.31
N LEU A 21 -22.67 38.91 26.32
CA LEU A 21 -23.57 38.88 27.48
C LEU A 21 -23.43 40.13 28.37
N GLY A 22 -22.21 40.66 28.51
CA GLY A 22 -21.94 41.88 29.28
C GLY A 22 -22.66 43.11 28.72
N ARG A 23 -22.78 43.21 27.38
CA ARG A 23 -23.46 44.31 26.70
C ARG A 23 -25.00 44.24 26.79
N THR A 24 -25.58 43.07 27.06
CA THR A 24 -27.05 42.86 27.11
C THR A 24 -27.65 43.00 28.51
N SER A 25 -26.94 43.58 29.47
CA SER A 25 -27.39 43.62 30.87
C SER A 25 -28.66 44.45 31.12
N GLN A 26 -29.22 45.18 30.14
CA GLN A 26 -30.52 45.82 30.29
C GLN A 26 -31.32 45.86 28.97
N VAL A 27 -32.62 45.56 29.10
CA VAL A 27 -33.72 45.65 28.12
C VAL A 27 -34.03 44.36 27.34
N ASN A 28 -34.95 43.56 27.90
CA ASN A 28 -35.64 42.44 27.24
C ASN A 28 -36.44 42.92 26.03
N THR A 29 -35.88 42.78 24.83
CA THR A 29 -36.61 42.90 23.56
C THR A 29 -36.22 41.74 22.65
N GLU A 30 -37.18 41.14 21.94
CA GLU A 30 -36.94 40.06 20.97
C GLU A 30 -35.84 40.41 19.93
N GLU A 31 -35.72 41.69 19.58
CA GLU A 31 -34.69 42.21 18.67
C GLU A 31 -33.25 42.03 19.21
N SER A 32 -33.07 42.07 20.54
CA SER A 32 -31.76 41.85 21.17
C SER A 32 -31.36 40.38 21.16
N PHE A 33 -32.34 39.46 21.20
CA PHE A 33 -32.11 38.03 21.02
C PHE A 33 -31.78 37.69 19.57
N GLU A 34 -32.44 38.32 18.59
CA GLU A 34 -32.12 38.13 17.18
C GLU A 34 -30.72 38.63 16.82
N ARG A 35 -30.28 39.77 17.36
CA ARG A 35 -28.90 40.26 17.15
C ARG A 35 -27.86 39.34 17.76
N LEU A 36 -28.16 38.75 18.91
CA LEU A 36 -27.30 37.77 19.57
C LEU A 36 -27.26 36.48 18.73
N ALA A 37 -28.41 35.99 18.26
CA ALA A 37 -28.50 34.85 17.34
C ALA A 37 -27.74 35.10 16.02
N GLN A 38 -27.81 36.31 15.45
CA GLN A 38 -27.04 36.70 14.27
C GLN A 38 -25.53 36.81 14.55
N SER A 39 -25.15 37.27 15.74
CA SER A 39 -23.73 37.32 16.15
C SER A 39 -23.17 35.90 16.37
N PHE A 40 -23.96 34.99 16.95
CA PHE A 40 -23.61 33.57 17.05
C PHE A 40 -23.61 32.86 15.69
N ALA A 41 -24.53 33.21 14.78
CA ALA A 41 -24.50 32.75 13.40
C ALA A 41 -23.23 33.24 12.69
N SER A 42 -22.81 34.49 12.94
CA SER A 42 -21.56 35.06 12.42
C SER A 42 -20.31 34.34 12.96
N LEU A 43 -20.33 33.98 14.25
CA LEU A 43 -19.29 33.19 14.95
C LEU A 43 -19.24 31.71 14.51
N SER A 44 -20.35 31.16 14.02
CA SER A 44 -20.42 29.81 13.43
C SER A 44 -20.19 29.83 11.90
N THR A 45 -20.29 31.00 11.26
CA THR A 45 -19.78 31.26 9.91
C THR A 45 -18.35 31.80 9.89
N ALA A 46 -17.69 31.92 11.04
CA ALA A 46 -16.29 31.51 11.10
C ALA A 46 -16.29 30.00 10.86
N ASP A 47 -16.60 29.66 9.60
CA ASP A 47 -16.21 28.44 8.96
C ASP A 47 -14.77 28.30 9.39
N ASN A 48 -14.59 27.39 10.34
CA ASN A 48 -13.36 26.69 10.53
C ASN A 48 -13.20 25.98 9.19
N MET A 49 -12.78 26.76 8.18
CA MET A 49 -12.29 26.30 6.90
C MET A 49 -11.13 25.46 7.37
N GLN A 50 -11.43 24.19 7.66
CA GLN A 50 -10.49 23.28 8.26
C GLN A 50 -9.38 23.30 7.24
N ARG A 51 -8.30 24.02 7.55
CA ARG A 51 -7.12 24.03 6.69
C ARG A 51 -6.73 22.57 6.66
N GLY A 52 -7.01 21.93 5.53
CA GLY A 52 -6.69 20.53 5.35
C GLY A 52 -5.21 20.39 5.70
N SER A 53 -4.88 19.46 6.57
CA SER A 53 -3.53 19.36 7.11
C SER A 53 -3.08 17.91 7.10
N PHE A 54 -1.78 17.72 6.89
CA PHE A 54 -1.16 16.40 6.85
C PHE A 54 -1.07 15.69 8.21
N VAL A 55 -1.59 16.28 9.30
CA VAL A 55 -1.59 15.67 10.64
C VAL A 55 -2.28 14.31 10.65
N LYS A 56 -3.42 14.17 9.95
CA LYS A 56 -4.18 12.91 9.85
C LYS A 56 -3.62 11.93 8.82
N CYS A 57 -2.62 12.34 8.04
CA CYS A 57 -2.04 11.49 7.02
C CYS A 57 -1.19 10.39 7.66
N THR A 58 -1.43 9.14 7.28
CA THR A 58 -0.71 7.97 7.78
C THR A 58 0.54 7.66 6.95
N ALA A 59 0.67 8.26 5.77
CA ALA A 59 1.82 8.04 4.89
C ALA A 59 3.09 8.60 5.54
N ARG A 60 4.15 7.80 5.57
CA ARG A 60 5.46 8.22 6.06
C ARG A 60 6.56 7.71 5.16
N PHE A 61 7.59 8.52 4.96
CA PHE A 61 8.74 8.17 4.13
C PHE A 61 10.05 8.30 4.90
N ASN A 62 10.87 7.25 4.90
CA ASN A 62 12.10 7.15 5.71
C ASN A 62 13.39 7.50 4.96
N GLY A 63 13.33 7.73 3.64
CA GLY A 63 14.50 8.03 2.80
C GLY A 63 15.11 6.82 2.10
N VAL A 64 14.39 5.69 1.99
CA VAL A 64 14.87 4.54 1.20
C VAL A 64 14.88 4.90 -0.28
N ARG A 65 16.01 4.64 -0.95
CA ARG A 65 16.21 4.91 -2.39
C ARG A 65 15.62 3.79 -3.25
N GLN A 66 14.30 3.65 -3.23
CA GLN A 66 13.55 2.69 -4.05
C GLN A 66 12.45 3.42 -4.81
N TYR A 67 12.38 3.19 -6.12
CA TYR A 67 11.45 3.88 -7.00
C TYR A 67 9.99 3.62 -6.57
N GLU A 68 9.67 2.37 -6.26
CA GLU A 68 8.32 1.92 -5.93
C GLU A 68 7.80 2.59 -4.65
N GLN A 69 8.62 2.63 -3.59
CA GLN A 69 8.23 3.25 -2.31
C GLN A 69 8.06 4.77 -2.44
N VAL A 70 8.91 5.41 -3.26
CA VAL A 70 8.84 6.86 -3.47
C VAL A 70 7.59 7.23 -4.25
N GLU A 71 7.27 6.54 -5.35
CA GLU A 71 6.06 6.82 -6.12
C GLU A 71 4.79 6.45 -5.35
N GLU A 72 4.79 5.37 -4.57
CA GLU A 72 3.67 5.03 -3.68
C GLU A 72 3.41 6.14 -2.65
N PHE A 73 4.47 6.63 -1.99
CA PHE A 73 4.39 7.74 -1.06
C PHE A 73 3.84 9.00 -1.74
N ILE A 74 4.43 9.41 -2.88
CA ILE A 74 4.01 10.61 -3.63
C ILE A 74 2.55 10.50 -4.09
N ASN A 75 2.14 9.33 -4.58
CA ASN A 75 0.75 9.10 -4.98
C ASN A 75 -0.20 9.23 -3.79
N THR A 76 0.13 8.59 -2.66
CA THR A 76 -0.69 8.60 -1.45
C THR A 76 -0.89 10.02 -0.91
N ILE A 77 0.19 10.81 -0.78
CA ILE A 77 0.11 12.19 -0.29
C ILE A 77 -0.61 13.11 -1.29
N SER A 78 -0.48 12.84 -2.60
CA SER A 78 -1.17 13.61 -3.64
C SER A 78 -2.68 13.32 -3.64
N ILE A 79 -3.07 12.06 -3.43
CA ILE A 79 -4.48 11.67 -3.25
C ILE A 79 -5.03 12.31 -1.97
N PHE A 80 -4.30 12.21 -0.86
CA PHE A 80 -4.71 12.80 0.41
C PHE A 80 -4.89 14.32 0.30
N LYS A 81 -3.94 15.02 -0.32
CA LYS A 81 -4.02 16.47 -0.60
C LYS A 81 -5.30 16.82 -1.39
N LYS A 82 -5.67 16.00 -2.37
CA LYS A 82 -6.89 16.19 -3.18
C LYS A 82 -8.16 15.97 -2.37
N ILE A 83 -8.19 14.97 -1.49
CA ILE A 83 -9.36 14.63 -0.67
C ILE A 83 -9.59 15.68 0.42
N GLU A 84 -8.53 16.10 1.11
CA GLU A 84 -8.59 17.08 2.20
C GLU A 84 -8.54 18.54 1.72
N ASN A 85 -8.50 18.75 0.39
CA ASN A 85 -8.43 20.06 -0.25
C ASN A 85 -7.36 21.00 0.34
N ILE A 86 -6.14 20.47 0.51
CA ILE A 86 -5.02 21.22 1.11
C ILE A 86 -4.43 22.17 0.06
N SER A 87 -4.21 23.43 0.45
CA SER A 87 -3.54 24.43 -0.37
C SER A 87 -2.08 24.02 -0.67
N ASP A 88 -1.51 24.48 -1.78
CA ASP A 88 -0.12 24.12 -2.13
C ASP A 88 0.88 24.65 -1.11
N THR A 89 0.60 25.80 -0.49
CA THR A 89 1.43 26.41 0.56
C THR A 89 1.37 25.60 1.85
N ASP A 90 0.17 25.26 2.33
CA ASP A 90 0.01 24.46 3.55
C ASP A 90 0.54 23.03 3.35
N ALA A 91 0.44 22.51 2.13
CA ALA A 91 0.99 21.20 1.78
C ALA A 91 2.52 21.20 1.86
N LEU A 92 3.17 22.26 1.38
CA LEU A 92 4.62 22.39 1.42
C LEU A 92 5.14 22.48 2.86
N ASP A 93 4.48 23.28 3.70
CA ASP A 93 4.80 23.40 5.13
C ASP A 93 4.58 22.07 5.88
N GLY A 94 3.50 21.36 5.56
CA GLY A 94 3.16 20.07 6.17
C GLY A 94 4.00 18.89 5.67
N LEU A 95 4.73 19.02 4.55
CA LEU A 95 5.50 17.93 3.95
C LEU A 95 6.55 17.37 4.91
N GLY A 96 7.21 18.25 5.67
CA GLY A 96 8.23 17.87 6.64
C GLY A 96 7.73 16.92 7.74
N LEU A 97 6.42 16.95 8.05
CA LEU A 97 5.80 16.04 9.02
C LEU A 97 5.75 14.60 8.51
N LEU A 98 5.64 14.40 7.20
CA LEU A 98 5.51 13.09 6.57
C LEU A 98 6.87 12.39 6.39
N LEU A 99 7.96 13.17 6.44
CA LEU A 99 9.32 12.67 6.26
C LEU A 99 9.92 12.25 7.61
N MET A 100 10.52 11.08 7.64
CA MET A 100 11.13 10.48 8.83
C MET A 100 12.59 10.12 8.54
N GLY A 101 13.39 9.95 9.59
CA GLY A 101 14.77 9.48 9.48
C GLY A 101 15.61 10.33 8.53
N GLN A 102 16.26 9.68 7.56
CA GLN A 102 17.17 10.34 6.62
C GLN A 102 16.44 11.34 5.70
N ALA A 103 15.20 11.06 5.33
CA ALA A 103 14.40 11.98 4.51
C ALA A 103 14.11 13.30 5.24
N SER A 104 13.87 13.25 6.55
CA SER A 104 13.61 14.44 7.37
C SER A 104 14.85 15.34 7.45
N ILE A 105 16.03 14.74 7.67
CA ILE A 105 17.32 15.45 7.71
C ILE A 105 17.60 16.12 6.36
N TRP A 106 17.42 15.39 5.27
CA TRP A 106 17.58 15.93 3.92
C TRP A 106 16.64 17.11 3.65
N TRP A 107 15.36 16.99 4.00
CA TRP A 107 14.36 18.04 3.76
C TRP A 107 14.70 19.35 4.46
N GLN A 108 15.26 19.31 5.67
CA GLN A 108 15.69 20.53 6.36
C GLN A 108 16.75 21.32 5.58
N GLY A 109 17.58 20.66 4.77
CA GLY A 109 18.60 21.30 3.95
C GLY A 109 18.07 21.87 2.63
N VAL A 110 17.05 21.25 2.04
CA VAL A 110 16.53 21.62 0.70
C VAL A 110 15.20 22.38 0.72
N LYS A 111 14.55 22.53 1.89
CA LYS A 111 13.23 23.19 1.99
C LYS A 111 13.20 24.62 1.44
N THR A 112 14.33 25.33 1.44
CA THR A 112 14.45 26.69 0.90
C THR A 112 14.58 26.72 -0.62
N GLU A 113 14.86 25.58 -1.27
CA GLU A 113 14.97 25.44 -2.73
C GLU A 113 13.62 25.03 -3.36
N ALA A 114 12.66 24.60 -2.54
CA ALA A 114 11.35 24.15 -2.98
C ALA A 114 10.31 25.25 -2.78
N ASP A 115 10.06 26.07 -3.80
CA ASP A 115 9.08 27.16 -3.75
C ASP A 115 7.64 26.70 -4.00
N THR A 116 7.47 25.56 -4.70
CA THR A 116 6.14 25.01 -5.05
C THR A 116 6.02 23.55 -4.68
N TRP A 117 4.79 23.11 -4.42
CA TRP A 117 4.50 21.70 -4.10
C TRP A 117 5.05 20.74 -5.17
N GLU A 118 4.90 21.08 -6.45
CA GLU A 118 5.42 20.26 -7.55
C GLU A 118 6.96 20.20 -7.56
N THR A 119 7.64 21.31 -7.26
CA THR A 119 9.10 21.31 -7.15
C THR A 119 9.58 20.44 -5.99
N ALA A 120 8.89 20.46 -4.84
CA ALA A 120 9.19 19.58 -3.72
C ALA A 120 9.08 18.09 -4.10
N LEU A 121 8.00 17.70 -4.78
CA LEU A 121 7.82 16.33 -5.27
C LEU A 121 8.90 15.94 -6.29
N LYS A 122 9.28 16.86 -7.18
CA LYS A 122 10.34 16.64 -8.16
C LYS A 122 11.70 16.42 -7.49
N LEU A 123 12.02 17.20 -6.46
CA LEU A 123 13.25 17.04 -5.67
C LEU A 123 13.30 15.69 -4.95
N ILE A 124 12.18 15.26 -4.37
CA ILE A 124 12.06 13.92 -3.74
C ILE A 124 12.37 12.84 -4.78
N ARG A 125 11.74 12.91 -5.96
CA ARG A 125 12.00 11.96 -7.06
C ARG A 125 13.45 11.97 -7.48
N GLN A 126 14.04 13.13 -7.71
CA GLN A 126 15.43 13.25 -8.15
C GLN A 126 16.43 12.67 -7.12
N THR A 127 16.14 12.83 -5.83
CA THR A 127 17.04 12.39 -4.75
C THR A 127 16.89 10.90 -4.43
N TYR A 128 15.66 10.40 -4.34
CA TYR A 128 15.36 9.05 -3.83
C TYR A 128 14.92 8.06 -4.91
N ALA A 129 14.45 8.54 -6.06
CA ALA A 129 13.98 7.72 -7.18
C ALA A 129 14.57 8.23 -8.51
N PRO A 130 15.91 8.24 -8.67
CA PRO A 130 16.51 8.63 -9.94
C PRO A 130 15.94 7.76 -11.04
N LYS A 131 15.43 8.39 -12.10
CA LYS A 131 14.81 7.68 -13.21
C LYS A 131 15.85 6.77 -13.87
N LYS A 132 15.64 5.46 -13.75
CA LYS A 132 16.46 4.45 -14.42
C LYS A 132 16.41 4.67 -15.93
N GLN A 133 17.55 4.49 -16.59
CA GLN A 133 17.58 4.59 -18.04
C GLN A 133 16.87 3.37 -18.66
N PRO A 134 16.22 3.49 -19.83
CA PRO A 134 15.45 2.38 -20.41
C PRO A 134 16.25 1.08 -20.58
N HIS A 135 17.53 1.17 -20.92
CA HIS A 135 18.40 -0.01 -21.09
C HIS A 135 18.66 -0.76 -19.77
N GLU A 136 18.73 -0.05 -18.64
CA GLU A 136 18.87 -0.65 -17.30
C GLU A 136 17.59 -1.40 -16.93
N ILE A 137 16.43 -0.79 -17.23
CA ILE A 137 15.11 -1.39 -17.00
C ILE A 137 14.97 -2.70 -17.80
N TYR A 138 15.35 -2.72 -19.08
CA TYR A 138 15.34 -3.97 -19.85
C TYR A 138 16.26 -5.02 -19.26
N THR A 139 17.46 -4.63 -18.83
CA THR A 139 18.40 -5.55 -18.19
C THR A 139 17.77 -6.17 -16.94
N GLU A 140 17.11 -5.37 -16.11
CA GLU A 140 16.39 -5.82 -14.92
C GLU A 140 15.17 -6.71 -15.24
N ILE A 141 14.41 -6.37 -16.29
CA ILE A 141 13.31 -7.19 -16.79
C ILE A 141 13.81 -8.58 -17.18
N PHE A 142 14.92 -8.69 -17.91
CA PHE A 142 15.41 -9.99 -18.37
C PHE A 142 16.32 -10.71 -17.35
N ALA A 143 16.83 -10.01 -16.34
CA ALA A 143 17.71 -10.59 -15.32
C ALA A 143 16.99 -11.65 -14.44
N SER A 144 15.73 -11.41 -14.09
CA SER A 144 14.95 -12.33 -13.25
C SER A 144 13.89 -13.09 -14.04
N ARG A 145 13.93 -14.42 -13.95
CA ARG A 145 12.90 -15.33 -14.44
C ARG A 145 11.96 -15.73 -13.31
N GLN A 146 10.75 -16.17 -13.65
CA GLN A 146 9.78 -16.64 -12.65
C GLN A 146 10.38 -17.79 -11.83
N GLY A 147 10.38 -17.63 -10.52
CA GLY A 147 10.89 -18.64 -9.59
C GLY A 147 10.06 -19.93 -9.61
N ALA A 148 10.65 -21.05 -9.15
CA ALA A 148 9.96 -22.35 -9.13
C ALA A 148 8.75 -22.39 -8.18
N LYS A 149 8.74 -21.53 -7.16
CA LYS A 149 7.69 -21.42 -6.13
C LYS A 149 6.99 -20.06 -6.14
N GLU A 150 7.35 -19.19 -7.07
CA GLU A 150 6.80 -17.84 -7.17
C GLU A 150 5.46 -17.89 -7.91
N SER A 151 4.43 -17.23 -7.37
CA SER A 151 3.14 -17.15 -8.04
C SER A 151 3.20 -16.26 -9.28
N ILE A 152 2.38 -16.59 -10.27
CA ILE A 152 2.22 -15.82 -11.50
C ILE A 152 1.79 -14.38 -11.20
N ASP A 153 0.93 -14.18 -10.20
CA ASP A 153 0.46 -12.87 -9.77
C ASP A 153 1.61 -11.97 -9.29
N SER A 154 2.44 -12.46 -8.38
CA SER A 154 3.57 -11.70 -7.82
C SER A 154 4.60 -11.37 -8.91
N PHE A 155 4.88 -12.36 -9.76
CA PHE A 155 5.83 -12.21 -10.86
C PHE A 155 5.36 -11.16 -11.88
N LEU A 156 4.11 -11.26 -12.35
CA LEU A 156 3.55 -10.30 -13.31
C LEU A 156 3.41 -8.91 -12.71
N CYS A 157 3.02 -8.79 -11.44
CA CYS A 157 2.97 -7.50 -10.74
C CYS A 157 4.34 -6.80 -10.80
N SER A 158 5.39 -7.53 -10.45
CA SER A 158 6.77 -7.02 -10.46
C SER A 158 7.23 -6.62 -11.86
N LYS A 159 6.93 -7.43 -12.89
CA LYS A 159 7.29 -7.09 -14.28
C LYS A 159 6.51 -5.88 -14.80
N ARG A 160 5.21 -5.78 -14.51
CA ARG A 160 4.38 -4.63 -14.89
C ARG A 160 4.85 -3.34 -14.23
N ALA A 161 5.32 -3.40 -12.98
CA ALA A 161 5.93 -2.25 -12.31
C ALA A 161 7.19 -1.75 -13.05
N LEU A 162 8.01 -2.65 -13.58
CA LEU A 162 9.17 -2.27 -14.40
C LEU A 162 8.76 -1.67 -15.75
N PHE A 163 7.75 -2.24 -16.44
CA PHE A 163 7.25 -1.65 -17.68
C PHE A 163 6.68 -0.25 -17.49
N ALA A 164 6.05 0.03 -16.34
CA ALA A 164 5.55 1.36 -16.01
C ALA A 164 6.64 2.43 -15.84
N GLN A 165 7.91 2.02 -15.64
CA GLN A 165 9.05 2.94 -15.56
C GLN A 165 9.56 3.34 -16.95
N LEU A 166 9.22 2.59 -18.00
CA LEU A 166 9.60 2.92 -19.37
C LEU A 166 8.80 4.16 -19.86
N PRO A 167 9.34 4.92 -20.82
CA PRO A 167 8.60 6.01 -21.44
C PRO A 167 7.26 5.53 -22.04
N ASP A 168 6.22 6.34 -21.85
CA ASP A 168 4.87 6.04 -22.32
C ASP A 168 4.84 5.70 -23.81
N LYS A 169 3.94 4.76 -24.18
CA LYS A 169 3.69 4.30 -25.56
C LYS A 169 4.84 3.55 -26.24
N ARG A 170 5.87 3.13 -25.52
CA ARG A 170 6.94 2.32 -26.13
C ARG A 170 6.48 0.90 -26.49
N HIS A 171 5.66 0.28 -25.63
CA HIS A 171 5.18 -1.08 -25.83
C HIS A 171 3.68 -1.21 -25.65
N ASN A 172 3.05 -1.91 -26.57
CA ASN A 172 1.66 -2.34 -26.44
C ASN A 172 1.56 -3.55 -25.49
N GLU A 173 0.35 -3.86 -25.01
CA GLU A 173 0.13 -4.99 -24.09
C GLU A 173 0.60 -6.34 -24.69
N GLU A 174 0.38 -6.55 -25.99
CA GLU A 174 0.83 -7.75 -26.70
C GLU A 174 2.36 -7.90 -26.72
N GLU A 175 3.07 -6.81 -26.99
CA GLU A 175 4.54 -6.82 -26.98
C GLU A 175 5.08 -7.07 -25.56
N GLN A 176 4.46 -6.46 -24.55
CA GLN A 176 4.84 -6.71 -23.15
C GLN A 176 4.60 -8.17 -22.78
N LEU A 177 3.50 -8.77 -23.26
CA LEU A 177 3.23 -10.19 -23.08
C LEU A 177 4.31 -11.07 -23.73
N ASP A 178 4.77 -10.75 -24.94
CA ASP A 178 5.85 -11.51 -25.58
C ASP A 178 7.13 -11.50 -24.76
N LEU A 179 7.53 -10.33 -24.26
CA LEU A 179 8.72 -10.18 -23.42
C LEU A 179 8.60 -10.99 -22.13
N VAL A 180 7.44 -10.95 -21.49
CA VAL A 180 7.18 -11.64 -20.22
C VAL A 180 7.02 -13.14 -20.41
N PHE A 181 6.37 -13.59 -21.48
CA PHE A 181 6.10 -15.01 -21.73
C PHE A 181 7.40 -15.82 -21.82
N GLY A 182 8.46 -15.24 -22.41
CA GLY A 182 9.79 -15.87 -22.44
C GLY A 182 10.40 -16.11 -21.05
N LEU A 183 10.00 -15.32 -20.06
CA LEU A 183 10.52 -15.34 -18.68
C LEU A 183 9.69 -16.20 -17.72
N LEU A 184 8.52 -16.66 -18.15
CA LEU A 184 7.67 -17.57 -17.37
C LEU A 184 8.32 -18.93 -17.15
N ASN A 185 7.90 -19.58 -16.07
CA ASN A 185 8.32 -20.93 -15.73
C ASN A 185 7.92 -21.93 -16.83
N THR A 186 8.82 -22.85 -17.18
CA THR A 186 8.59 -23.88 -18.18
C THR A 186 7.35 -24.75 -17.90
N LYS A 187 7.00 -24.96 -16.63
CA LYS A 187 5.75 -25.66 -16.26
C LYS A 187 4.50 -24.98 -16.83
N LEU A 188 4.41 -23.66 -16.68
CA LEU A 188 3.31 -22.86 -17.20
C LEU A 188 3.32 -22.82 -18.73
N LYS A 189 4.50 -22.63 -19.34
CA LYS A 189 4.66 -22.59 -20.80
C LYS A 189 4.30 -23.89 -21.52
N ARG A 190 4.33 -25.03 -20.83
CA ARG A 190 3.88 -26.33 -21.40
C ARG A 190 2.36 -26.45 -21.46
N ASN A 191 1.66 -25.75 -20.57
CA ASN A 191 0.20 -25.85 -20.44
C ASN A 191 -0.53 -24.68 -21.11
N ILE A 192 0.13 -23.55 -21.28
CA ILE A 192 -0.43 -22.34 -21.88
C ILE A 192 0.34 -22.06 -23.16
N GLN A 193 -0.34 -22.05 -24.30
CA GLN A 193 0.25 -21.61 -25.57
C GLN A 193 0.22 -20.09 -25.67
N ARG A 194 1.21 -19.51 -26.35
CA ARG A 194 1.30 -18.05 -26.54
C ARG A 194 0.15 -17.48 -27.38
N SER A 195 -0.32 -18.25 -28.37
CA SER A 195 -1.47 -17.89 -29.23
C SER A 195 -2.77 -17.72 -28.46
N ASP A 196 -2.93 -18.41 -27.32
CA ASP A 196 -4.20 -18.48 -26.62
C ASP A 196 -4.40 -17.33 -25.62
N VAL A 197 -3.45 -16.40 -25.56
CA VAL A 197 -3.41 -15.33 -24.57
C VAL A 197 -3.14 -14.02 -25.29
N THR A 198 -4.09 -13.10 -25.20
CA THR A 198 -3.99 -11.76 -25.79
C THR A 198 -3.81 -10.67 -24.75
N THR A 199 -4.24 -10.92 -23.50
CA THR A 199 -4.19 -9.96 -22.39
C THR A 199 -3.54 -10.54 -21.15
N PHE A 200 -3.03 -9.66 -20.27
CA PHE A 200 -2.50 -10.07 -18.97
C PHE A 200 -3.56 -10.73 -18.08
N SER A 201 -4.83 -10.34 -18.24
CA SER A 201 -5.96 -10.92 -17.50
C SER A 201 -6.18 -12.40 -17.84
N GLU A 202 -6.13 -12.73 -19.14
CA GLU A 202 -6.24 -14.12 -19.61
C GLU A 202 -5.07 -14.97 -19.13
N LEU A 203 -3.84 -14.43 -19.18
CA LEU A 203 -2.64 -15.10 -18.68
C LEU A 203 -2.77 -15.42 -17.19
N LEU A 204 -3.22 -14.45 -16.39
CA LEU A 204 -3.43 -14.62 -14.96
C LEU A 204 -4.51 -15.67 -14.67
N SER A 205 -5.64 -15.61 -15.38
CA SER A 205 -6.72 -16.58 -15.20
C SER A 205 -6.22 -18.00 -15.45
N LYS A 206 -5.58 -18.26 -16.60
CA LYS A 206 -5.04 -19.58 -16.94
C LYS A 206 -3.91 -20.01 -16.00
N GLY A 207 -3.04 -19.08 -15.62
CA GLY A 207 -1.93 -19.32 -14.69
C GLY A 207 -2.41 -19.74 -13.30
N ARG A 208 -3.42 -19.04 -12.75
CA ARG A 208 -4.02 -19.38 -11.45
C ARG A 208 -4.67 -20.77 -11.44
N HIS A 209 -5.38 -21.13 -12.52
CA HIS A 209 -5.94 -22.48 -12.65
C HIS A 209 -4.83 -23.53 -12.63
N PHE A 210 -3.76 -23.33 -13.41
CA PHE A 210 -2.63 -24.25 -13.42
C PHE A 210 -1.95 -24.38 -12.04
N GLU A 211 -1.75 -23.28 -11.32
CA GLU A 211 -1.12 -23.32 -9.99
C GLU A 211 -1.96 -24.09 -8.96
N ILE A 212 -3.29 -24.04 -9.07
CA ILE A 212 -4.18 -24.86 -8.24
C ILE A 212 -3.98 -26.35 -8.58
N PHE A 213 -3.97 -26.71 -9.87
CA PHE A 213 -3.74 -28.08 -10.31
C PHE A 213 -2.34 -28.62 -9.92
N ASP A 214 -1.27 -27.84 -10.10
CA ASP A 214 0.10 -28.25 -9.74
C ASP A 214 0.22 -28.50 -8.22
N LYS A 215 -0.44 -27.66 -7.40
CA LYS A 215 -0.54 -27.88 -5.95
C LYS A 215 -1.26 -29.18 -5.63
N GLU A 216 -2.41 -29.46 -6.26
CA GLU A 216 -3.15 -30.71 -6.05
C GLU A 216 -2.33 -31.95 -6.43
N GLU A 217 -1.58 -31.91 -7.53
CA GLU A 217 -0.70 -33.01 -7.93
C GLU A 217 0.43 -33.25 -6.92
N ASP A 218 1.03 -32.19 -6.40
CA ASP A 218 2.09 -32.31 -5.40
C ASP A 218 1.55 -32.87 -4.07
N PHE A 219 0.32 -32.51 -3.66
CA PHE A 219 -0.35 -33.16 -2.52
C PHE A 219 -0.55 -34.67 -2.73
N ARG A 220 -0.98 -35.10 -3.93
CA ARG A 220 -1.15 -36.52 -4.24
C ARG A 220 0.16 -37.32 -4.21
N LYS A 221 1.30 -36.68 -4.48
CA LYS A 221 2.63 -37.30 -4.39
C LYS A 221 3.12 -37.45 -2.94
N ILE A 222 2.66 -36.59 -2.03
CA ILE A 222 3.06 -36.59 -0.61
C ILE A 222 2.28 -37.66 0.18
N ILE A 223 1.06 -38.01 -0.21
CA ILE A 223 0.31 -39.09 0.44
C ILE A 223 0.91 -40.44 0.00
N PRO A 224 1.55 -41.22 0.89
CA PRO A 224 2.04 -42.53 0.52
C PRO A 224 0.86 -43.41 0.09
N LYS A 225 0.97 -44.05 -1.07
CA LYS A 225 0.01 -45.02 -1.63
C LYS A 225 -0.35 -46.23 -0.72
N LYS A 226 0.15 -46.26 0.52
CA LYS A 226 -0.07 -47.34 1.51
C LYS A 226 -1.26 -47.12 2.45
N VAL A 227 -2.02 -46.03 2.36
CA VAL A 227 -3.22 -45.84 3.19
C VAL A 227 -4.50 -46.36 2.51
N PHE A 228 -4.44 -46.76 1.23
CA PHE A 228 -5.62 -47.15 0.45
C PHE A 228 -5.82 -48.67 0.28
N PHE A 229 -5.18 -49.50 1.09
CA PHE A 229 -5.25 -50.97 0.95
C PHE A 229 -5.67 -51.67 2.25
N PHE A 230 -6.78 -51.26 2.88
CA PHE A 230 -7.50 -52.10 3.86
C PHE A 230 -8.91 -51.54 4.09
N ALA A 231 -9.79 -51.71 3.11
CA ALA A 231 -11.23 -51.50 3.31
C ALA A 231 -12.08 -52.37 2.37
N GLN A 232 -11.64 -53.58 2.05
CA GLN A 232 -12.52 -54.64 1.53
C GLN A 232 -11.99 -55.96 2.06
N ASN A 233 -12.46 -56.34 3.24
CA ASN A 233 -12.77 -57.70 3.66
C ASN A 233 -12.98 -57.64 5.18
N GLY A 234 -14.22 -57.91 5.59
CA GLY A 234 -14.57 -58.04 6.99
C GLY A 234 -13.78 -59.19 7.61
N ASP A 235 -12.82 -58.87 8.47
CA ASP A 235 -12.27 -59.83 9.42
C ASP A 235 -12.05 -59.09 10.74
N THR A 236 -13.04 -59.21 11.62
CA THR A 236 -12.95 -58.76 13.01
C THR A 236 -12.02 -59.69 13.76
N ARG A 237 -10.71 -59.41 13.75
CA ARG A 237 -9.78 -59.98 14.72
C ARG A 237 -8.97 -58.91 15.42
N LYS A 238 -9.34 -58.71 16.69
CA LYS A 238 -8.60 -58.03 17.76
C LYS A 238 -7.10 -58.32 17.63
N MET A 239 -6.24 -57.31 17.76
CA MET A 239 -5.03 -57.37 18.61
C MET A 239 -4.40 -55.99 18.85
N ASN A 240 -4.28 -55.68 20.14
CA ASN A 240 -3.22 -54.95 20.85
C ASN A 240 -2.74 -53.57 20.38
N VAL A 241 -3.18 -52.59 21.17
CA VAL A 241 -2.48 -51.35 21.52
C VAL A 241 -1.05 -51.65 21.99
N GLY A 242 -0.03 -51.12 21.29
CA GLY A 242 1.32 -51.11 21.84
C GLY A 242 2.45 -50.80 20.86
N LYS A 243 2.94 -49.54 20.92
CA LYS A 243 4.34 -49.09 20.64
C LYS A 243 4.76 -49.16 19.15
N CYS A 244 5.40 -48.19 18.51
CA CYS A 244 6.46 -47.27 18.89
C CYS A 244 6.42 -46.02 17.99
N TRP A 245 6.59 -44.84 18.59
CA TRP A 245 7.13 -43.67 17.89
C TRP A 245 8.66 -43.71 17.93
N PRO A 246 9.40 -43.44 16.84
CA PRO A 246 10.84 -43.26 16.94
C PRO A 246 11.16 -41.85 17.45
N LYS A 247 11.63 -41.78 18.71
CA LYS A 247 12.27 -40.57 19.26
C LYS A 247 13.61 -40.33 18.57
N LYS A 248 13.79 -39.16 17.96
CA LYS A 248 15.08 -38.67 17.44
C LYS A 248 16.08 -38.51 18.59
N LYS A 249 17.25 -39.15 18.50
CA LYS A 249 18.40 -38.89 19.37
C LYS A 249 19.27 -37.81 18.71
N THR A 250 19.37 -36.65 19.36
CA THR A 250 20.38 -35.63 19.05
C THR A 250 21.56 -35.85 19.99
N ALA A 251 22.73 -36.20 19.45
CA ALA A 251 23.98 -36.30 20.21
C ALA A 251 24.83 -35.04 19.93
N ALA A 252 25.03 -34.22 20.97
CA ALA A 252 25.99 -33.13 20.98
C ALA A 252 27.41 -33.70 21.13
N ARG A 253 28.37 -33.19 20.34
CA ARG A 253 29.80 -33.46 20.50
C ARG A 253 30.50 -32.15 20.86
N ILE A 254 30.92 -32.07 22.12
CA ILE A 254 31.85 -31.08 22.65
C ILE A 254 33.26 -31.66 22.43
N THR A 255 34.16 -30.90 21.83
CA THR A 255 35.60 -31.17 21.83
C THR A 255 36.31 -30.06 22.57
N LYS A 256 37.26 -30.48 23.42
CA LYS A 256 38.19 -29.69 24.23
C LYS A 256 39.07 -28.79 23.39
#